data_AF-A0A9P8UJH1-F1
#
_entry.id   AF-A0A9P8UJH1-F1
#
_cell.length_a   1.000
_cell.length_b   1.000
_cell.length_c   1.000
_cell.angle_alpha   90.00
_cell.angle_beta   90.00
_cell.angle_gamma   90.00
#
_symmetry.space_group_name_H-M   'P 1'
#
loop_
_entity.id
_entity.type
_entity.pdbx_description
1 polymer ?
#
loop_
_entity_poly.entity_id
_entity_poly.type
_entity_poly.pdbx_seq_one_letter_code
_entity_poly.pdbx_strand_id
1 'polypeptide(L)'
;DHTLDDNLLPSKLHPKGEFPYRPPTTNVGDLDVLPPELQQEILSQLDLRSLTVFQRVNRRATELVNSLPQYKTINTHALNALRGILSIETGKWITYKTLYEKLCTLECENYGDFGGYLYLLTYKRVCFLCFSQDRLYLPLSPRLAKRKFGLCSRTVNTLPCMKVIYGKYSPNVKNVYTPSVLVDYKSALHAGIALHGSLSAMHEYVAKMEDQKCKAHNAKQSSPTSGHPRRTLTLNPFDKQSGNPFRFVAIVHVTWFNRASQEVVQGFHCVGCEKSCRLPLHYRRKFIATSFDNHLKRFGSIQNGKH
;
A
#
# COMPACT_ATOMS: atom_id res chain seq x y z
N ASP A 1 -9.56 4.39 10.67
CA ASP A 1 -9.77 4.67 9.23
C ASP A 1 -10.32 3.50 8.44
N HIS A 2 -10.52 2.35 9.10
CA HIS A 2 -10.91 1.12 8.43
C HIS A 2 -9.90 0.82 7.31
N THR A 3 -8.63 0.90 7.67
CA THR A 3 -7.51 0.56 6.77
C THR A 3 -7.32 -0.95 6.75
N LEU A 4 -6.40 -1.46 5.94
CA LEU A 4 -6.18 -2.89 5.81
C LEU A 4 -5.89 -3.57 7.17
N ASP A 5 -5.09 -2.93 8.01
CA ASP A 5 -4.71 -3.42 9.34
C ASP A 5 -5.90 -3.60 10.30
N ASP A 6 -6.98 -2.83 10.14
CA ASP A 6 -8.23 -2.99 10.89
C ASP A 6 -9.02 -4.24 10.47
N ASN A 7 -8.70 -4.83 9.31
CA ASN A 7 -9.42 -5.96 8.70
C ASN A 7 -8.59 -7.26 8.66
N LEU A 8 -7.35 -7.22 9.16
CA LEU A 8 -6.53 -8.43 9.28
C LEU A 8 -7.13 -9.31 10.38
N LEU A 9 -7.31 -10.61 10.11
CA LEU A 9 -7.69 -11.58 11.13
C LEU A 9 -6.77 -11.45 12.35
N PRO A 10 -7.20 -11.63 13.60
CA PRO A 10 -6.30 -11.63 14.74
C PRO A 10 -5.14 -12.61 14.55
N SER A 11 -3.94 -12.23 14.98
CA SER A 11 -2.79 -13.09 14.81
C SER A 11 -2.97 -14.34 15.69
N LYS A 12 -3.03 -15.52 15.07
CA LYS A 12 -2.77 -16.78 15.77
C LYS A 12 -1.26 -17.03 15.93
N LEU A 13 -0.41 -16.01 15.77
CA LEU A 13 0.94 -16.09 16.36
C LEU A 13 0.69 -16.29 17.84
N HIS A 14 1.02 -17.51 18.29
CA HIS A 14 0.95 -17.87 19.69
C HIS A 14 1.52 -16.72 20.54
N PRO A 15 0.94 -16.47 21.72
CA PRO A 15 1.65 -15.73 22.75
C PRO A 15 3.06 -16.32 22.83
N LYS A 16 4.04 -15.51 23.25
CA LYS A 16 5.24 -16.04 23.89
C LYS A 16 4.77 -17.00 25.00
N GLY A 17 4.61 -18.25 24.62
CA GLY A 17 4.14 -19.36 25.40
C GLY A 17 5.17 -20.41 25.08
N GLU A 18 5.88 -20.79 26.14
CA GLU A 18 7.05 -21.64 26.17
C GLU A 18 6.77 -22.98 25.49
N PHE A 19 6.77 -23.02 24.17
CA PHE A 19 7.09 -24.25 23.47
C PHE A 19 8.56 -24.51 23.79
N PRO A 20 8.93 -25.68 24.32
CA PRO A 20 10.32 -25.96 24.65
C PRO A 20 11.16 -25.69 23.41
N TYR A 21 12.08 -24.74 23.52
CA TYR A 21 13.01 -24.38 22.46
C TYR A 21 13.82 -25.63 22.16
N ARG A 22 13.39 -26.38 21.15
CA ARG A 22 14.13 -27.55 20.70
C ARG A 22 15.16 -27.04 19.69
N PRO A 23 16.47 -27.20 19.96
CA PRO A 23 17.50 -26.72 19.06
C PRO A 23 17.33 -27.34 17.66
N PRO A 24 17.90 -26.70 16.63
CA PRO A 24 17.91 -27.27 15.29
C PRO A 24 18.69 -28.58 15.32
N THR A 25 18.09 -29.63 14.78
CA THR A 25 18.75 -30.92 14.59
C THR A 25 19.38 -31.06 13.21
N THR A 26 19.11 -30.11 12.31
CA THR A 26 19.56 -30.10 10.92
C THR A 26 20.00 -28.69 10.51
N ASN A 27 20.98 -28.63 9.62
CA ASN A 27 21.53 -27.40 9.05
C ASN A 27 20.71 -26.92 7.84
N VAL A 28 21.09 -25.78 7.25
CA VAL A 28 20.53 -25.27 5.97
C VAL A 28 21.43 -25.60 4.76
N GLY A 29 22.19 -26.69 4.85
CA GLY A 29 23.11 -27.13 3.79
C GLY A 29 24.24 -26.14 3.55
N ASP A 30 24.56 -25.89 2.28
CA ASP A 30 25.68 -25.03 1.85
C ASP A 30 25.56 -23.58 2.34
N LEU A 31 24.34 -23.13 2.67
CA LEU A 31 24.14 -21.79 3.24
C LEU A 31 24.81 -21.65 4.61
N ASP A 32 24.88 -22.72 5.41
CA ASP A 32 25.54 -22.72 6.72
C ASP A 32 27.08 -22.69 6.62
N VAL A 33 27.65 -22.96 5.43
CA VAL A 33 29.10 -22.83 5.17
C VAL A 33 29.51 -21.36 5.07
N LEU A 34 28.59 -20.48 4.67
CA LEU A 34 28.87 -19.06 4.53
C LEU A 34 29.06 -18.39 5.89
N PRO A 35 29.95 -17.38 6.01
CA PRO A 35 30.01 -16.52 7.17
C PRO A 35 28.64 -15.89 7.50
N PRO A 36 28.32 -15.66 8.79
CA PRO A 36 27.04 -15.08 9.20
C PRO A 36 26.70 -13.77 8.49
N GLU A 37 27.69 -12.95 8.18
CA GLU A 37 27.52 -11.67 7.48
C GLU A 37 26.96 -11.87 6.07
N LEU A 38 27.47 -12.88 5.34
CA LEU A 38 26.97 -13.22 4.01
C LEU A 38 25.57 -13.84 4.09
N GLN A 39 25.31 -14.68 5.08
CA GLN A 39 23.96 -15.21 5.31
C GLN A 39 22.97 -14.06 5.53
N GLN A 40 23.31 -13.10 6.40
CA GLN A 40 22.46 -11.95 6.69
C GLN A 40 22.22 -11.08 5.45
N GLU A 41 23.26 -10.78 4.67
CA GLU A 41 23.12 -9.99 3.45
C GLU A 41 22.23 -10.68 2.42
N ILE A 42 22.45 -11.98 2.16
CA ILE A 42 21.61 -12.78 1.25
C ILE A 42 20.15 -12.77 1.70
N LEU A 43 19.88 -13.09 2.97
CA LEU A 43 18.53 -13.15 3.50
C LEU A 43 17.85 -11.77 3.47
N SER A 44 18.61 -10.69 3.63
CA SER A 44 18.08 -9.31 3.58
C SER A 44 17.63 -8.89 2.18
N GLN A 45 18.20 -9.49 1.14
CA GLN A 45 17.88 -9.23 -0.27
C GLN A 45 16.71 -10.08 -0.79
N LEU A 46 16.32 -11.13 -0.07
CA LEU A 46 15.14 -11.92 -0.44
C LEU A 46 13.85 -11.11 -0.28
N ASP A 47 12.92 -11.33 -1.20
CA ASP A 47 11.57 -10.79 -1.07
C ASP A 47 10.85 -11.42 0.13
N LEU A 48 9.89 -10.70 0.71
CA LEU A 48 9.20 -11.12 1.93
C LEU A 48 8.49 -12.47 1.77
N ARG A 49 7.99 -12.79 0.56
CA ARG A 49 7.35 -14.08 0.30
C ARG A 49 8.39 -15.20 0.33
N SER A 50 9.49 -15.04 -0.39
CA SER A 50 10.60 -16.02 -0.40
C SER A 50 11.17 -16.23 0.99
N LEU A 51 11.36 -15.18 1.79
CA LEU A 51 11.87 -15.32 3.15
C LEU A 51 10.88 -16.04 4.08
N THR A 52 9.58 -15.76 3.94
CA THR A 52 8.53 -16.47 4.71
C THR A 52 8.47 -17.95 4.36
N VAL A 53 8.71 -18.32 3.09
CA VAL A 53 8.84 -19.72 2.67
C VAL A 53 10.11 -20.34 3.24
N PHE A 54 11.23 -19.64 3.17
CA PHE A 54 12.51 -20.09 3.72
C PHE A 54 12.43 -20.39 5.22
N GLN A 55 11.79 -19.52 6.01
CA GLN A 55 11.56 -19.76 7.45
C GLN A 55 10.89 -21.11 7.74
N ARG A 56 10.05 -21.61 6.82
CA ARG A 56 9.29 -22.87 7.01
C ARG A 56 10.08 -24.12 6.62
N VAL A 57 11.28 -23.99 6.06
CA VAL A 57 12.10 -25.13 5.61
C VAL A 57 12.52 -26.00 6.79
N ASN A 58 13.14 -25.39 7.82
CA ASN A 58 13.53 -26.06 9.06
C ASN A 58 13.75 -25.03 10.18
N ARG A 59 14.04 -25.51 11.40
CA ARG A 59 14.29 -24.63 12.55
C ARG A 59 15.50 -23.73 12.37
N ARG A 60 16.57 -24.21 11.73
CA ARG A 60 17.77 -23.42 11.46
C ARG A 60 17.47 -22.23 10.56
N ALA A 61 16.66 -22.43 9.52
CA ALA A 61 16.18 -21.34 8.65
C ALA A 61 15.34 -20.32 9.42
N THR A 62 14.46 -20.77 10.32
CA THR A 62 13.71 -19.88 11.23
C THR A 62 14.67 -19.07 12.12
N GLU A 63 15.67 -19.70 12.72
CA GLU A 63 16.67 -19.03 13.57
C GLU A 63 17.46 -17.97 12.79
N LEU A 64 17.94 -18.30 11.59
CA LEU A 64 18.68 -17.37 10.75
C LEU A 64 17.86 -16.11 10.45
N VAL A 65 16.60 -16.27 10.06
CA VAL A 65 15.73 -15.10 9.81
C VAL A 65 15.43 -14.33 11.08
N ASN A 66 15.17 -15.02 12.20
CA ASN A 66 14.94 -14.38 13.50
C ASN A 66 16.17 -13.63 14.03
N SER A 67 17.37 -14.01 13.58
CA SER A 67 18.63 -13.34 13.94
C SER A 67 18.79 -11.97 13.25
N LEU A 68 18.10 -11.73 12.13
CA LEU A 68 18.20 -10.48 11.37
C LEU A 68 17.72 -9.28 12.22
N PRO A 69 18.54 -8.24 12.40
CA PRO A 69 18.13 -7.03 13.12
C PRO A 69 16.88 -6.38 12.53
N GLN A 70 16.80 -6.29 11.19
CA GLN A 70 15.67 -5.70 10.48
C GLN A 70 14.38 -6.49 10.72
N TYR A 71 14.47 -7.82 10.79
CA TYR A 71 13.34 -8.69 11.09
C TYR A 71 12.79 -8.39 12.50
N LYS A 72 13.66 -8.29 13.51
CA LYS A 72 13.26 -7.97 14.89
C LYS A 72 12.57 -6.61 14.98
N THR A 73 13.10 -5.58 14.32
CA THR A 73 12.47 -4.25 14.30
C THR A 73 11.10 -4.29 13.62
N ILE A 74 11.00 -4.92 12.43
CA ILE A 74 9.74 -5.02 11.69
C ILE A 74 8.69 -5.79 12.49
N ASN A 75 9.08 -6.93 13.07
CA ASN A 75 8.17 -7.77 13.83
C ASN A 75 7.70 -7.09 15.13
N THR A 76 8.52 -6.22 15.72
CA THR A 76 8.16 -5.47 16.93
C THR A 76 7.30 -4.24 16.62
N HIS A 77 7.64 -3.46 15.61
CA HIS A 77 7.08 -2.12 15.41
C HIS A 77 6.17 -1.97 14.17
N ALA A 78 6.20 -2.93 13.26
CA ALA A 78 5.48 -2.86 11.98
C ALA A 78 4.82 -4.20 11.61
N LEU A 79 4.43 -4.98 12.61
CA LEU A 79 3.78 -6.27 12.41
C LEU A 79 2.53 -6.16 11.53
N ASN A 80 1.76 -5.08 11.68
CA ASN A 80 0.58 -4.81 10.85
C ASN A 80 0.94 -4.67 9.37
N ALA A 81 2.07 -4.05 9.04
CA ALA A 81 2.54 -3.93 7.66
C ALA A 81 2.98 -5.28 7.11
N LEU A 82 3.79 -6.05 7.85
CA LEU A 82 4.21 -7.39 7.43
C LEU A 82 3.00 -8.29 7.16
N ARG A 83 2.03 -8.31 8.09
CA ARG A 83 0.82 -9.11 7.97
C ARG A 83 -0.05 -8.63 6.81
N GLY A 84 -0.21 -7.31 6.66
CA GLY A 84 -0.91 -6.72 5.52
C GLY A 84 -0.33 -7.19 4.19
N ILE A 85 0.99 -7.10 4.02
CA ILE A 85 1.72 -7.49 2.81
C ILE A 85 1.49 -8.96 2.46
N LEU A 86 1.55 -9.85 3.46
CA LEU A 86 1.29 -11.28 3.26
C LEU A 86 -0.18 -11.55 2.95
N SER A 87 -1.12 -10.89 3.63
CA SER A 87 -2.56 -11.08 3.45
C SER A 87 -3.08 -10.62 2.08
N ILE A 88 -2.51 -9.57 1.51
CA ILE A 88 -2.88 -9.08 0.17
C ILE A 88 -1.97 -9.60 -0.94
N GLU A 89 -1.04 -10.50 -0.61
CA GLU A 89 -0.11 -11.18 -1.52
C GLU A 89 0.88 -10.27 -2.28
N THR A 90 1.27 -9.13 -1.70
CA THR A 90 2.23 -8.22 -2.34
C THR A 90 3.70 -8.55 -2.03
N GLY A 91 3.97 -9.44 -1.08
CA GLY A 91 5.32 -9.71 -0.54
C GLY A 91 6.41 -10.11 -1.54
N LYS A 92 6.05 -10.54 -2.76
CA LYS A 92 7.00 -10.80 -3.86
C LYS A 92 7.67 -9.54 -4.44
N TRP A 93 7.13 -8.35 -4.13
CA TRP A 93 7.58 -7.06 -4.70
C TRP A 93 8.43 -6.22 -3.73
N ILE A 94 8.76 -6.74 -2.54
CA ILE A 94 9.52 -6.01 -1.53
C ILE A 94 10.40 -6.96 -0.73
N THR A 95 11.57 -6.48 -0.33
CA THR A 95 12.51 -7.17 0.56
C THR A 95 12.39 -6.68 2.00
N TYR A 96 12.93 -7.43 2.96
CA TYR A 96 13.00 -6.99 4.36
C TYR A 96 13.81 -5.69 4.50
N LYS A 97 14.91 -5.56 3.74
CA LYS A 97 15.75 -4.36 3.72
C LYS A 97 14.96 -3.12 3.30
N THR A 98 14.24 -3.19 2.18
CA THR A 98 13.44 -2.06 1.68
C THR A 98 12.29 -1.73 2.63
N LEU A 99 11.61 -2.72 3.22
CA LEU A 99 10.56 -2.44 4.20
C LEU A 99 11.12 -1.71 5.43
N TYR A 100 12.26 -2.15 5.95
CA TYR A 100 12.93 -1.50 7.06
C TYR A 100 13.33 -0.05 6.74
N GLU A 101 13.87 0.20 5.54
CA GLU A 101 14.19 1.56 5.08
C GLU A 101 12.94 2.46 5.02
N LYS A 102 11.81 1.94 4.54
CA LYS A 102 10.54 2.68 4.53
C LYS A 102 10.05 3.01 5.94
N LEU A 103 10.23 2.10 6.91
CA LEU A 103 9.93 2.38 8.32
C LEU A 103 10.87 3.43 8.92
N CYS A 104 12.11 3.50 8.46
CA CYS A 104 13.06 4.53 8.86
C CYS A 104 12.82 5.89 8.20
N THR A 105 12.03 5.95 7.12
CA THR A 105 11.70 7.20 6.41
C THR A 105 10.62 7.94 7.16
N LEU A 106 10.82 9.21 7.53
CA LEU A 106 9.86 10.00 8.30
C LEU A 106 8.71 10.56 7.43
N GLU A 107 9.09 11.07 6.26
CA GLU A 107 8.24 11.95 5.46
C GLU A 107 7.38 11.18 4.46
N CYS A 108 6.27 11.80 4.11
CA CYS A 108 5.42 11.44 2.99
C CYS A 108 6.14 11.75 1.67
N GLU A 109 6.15 10.78 0.75
CA GLU A 109 6.88 10.90 -0.52
C GLU A 109 6.36 12.01 -1.46
N ASN A 110 5.16 12.55 -1.25
CA ASN A 110 4.59 13.57 -2.14
C ASN A 110 4.62 15.00 -1.57
N TYR A 111 4.35 15.18 -0.27
CA TYR A 111 4.13 16.52 0.32
C TYR A 111 5.06 16.85 1.51
N GLY A 112 5.98 15.96 1.90
CA GLY A 112 6.91 16.19 3.02
C GLY A 112 6.28 16.15 4.42
N ASP A 113 4.95 16.14 4.54
CA ASP A 113 4.25 15.90 5.81
C ASP A 113 4.60 14.53 6.42
N PHE A 114 4.28 14.30 7.69
CA PHE A 114 4.53 13.01 8.34
C PHE A 114 3.84 11.84 7.61
N GLY A 115 4.63 10.85 7.20
CA GLY A 115 4.20 9.68 6.45
C GLY A 115 3.60 8.57 7.33
N GLY A 116 2.52 8.85 8.07
CA GLY A 116 1.94 7.91 9.05
C GLY A 116 1.30 6.63 8.48
N TYR A 117 1.39 6.41 7.17
CA TYR A 117 0.81 5.27 6.47
C TYR A 117 1.77 4.71 5.41
N LEU A 118 1.59 3.43 5.09
CA LEU A 118 2.33 2.75 4.03
C LEU A 118 1.35 2.21 2.98
N TYR A 119 1.59 2.56 1.71
CA TYR A 119 0.84 2.03 0.56
C TYR A 119 1.50 0.75 0.05
N LEU A 120 0.87 -0.40 0.29
CA LEU A 120 1.49 -1.72 0.17
C LEU A 120 1.64 -2.27 -1.26
N LEU A 121 1.15 -1.58 -2.29
CA LEU A 121 1.36 -1.97 -3.68
C LEU A 121 2.71 -1.51 -4.23
N THR A 122 3.23 -0.38 -3.75
CA THR A 122 4.52 0.20 -4.16
C THR A 122 5.39 0.64 -2.99
N TYR A 123 4.95 0.34 -1.76
CA TYR A 123 5.65 0.54 -0.49
C TYR A 123 6.05 1.99 -0.22
N LYS A 124 5.16 2.90 -0.64
CA LYS A 124 5.37 4.34 -0.47
C LYS A 124 4.88 4.80 0.89
N ARG A 125 5.70 5.60 1.57
CA ARG A 125 5.31 6.36 2.77
C ARG A 125 4.39 7.50 2.35
N VAL A 126 3.20 7.56 2.96
CA VAL A 126 2.17 8.53 2.58
C VAL A 126 1.46 9.11 3.80
N CYS A 127 1.06 10.37 3.70
CA CYS A 127 0.14 10.98 4.66
C CYS A 127 -1.31 10.67 4.27
N PHE A 128 -2.26 10.95 5.18
CA PHE A 128 -3.68 10.69 4.94
C PHE A 128 -4.21 11.39 3.67
N LEU A 129 -3.80 12.64 3.44
CA LEU A 129 -4.29 13.45 2.33
C LEU A 129 -3.86 12.90 0.98
N CYS A 130 -2.60 12.44 0.87
CA CYS A 130 -2.11 11.78 -0.33
C CYS A 130 -2.99 10.62 -0.75
N PHE A 131 -3.09 9.60 0.11
CA PHE A 131 -3.71 8.36 -0.34
C PHE A 131 -5.22 8.50 -0.50
N SER A 132 -5.85 9.42 0.24
CA SER A 132 -7.30 9.65 0.17
C SER A 132 -7.74 10.53 -1.00
N GLN A 133 -6.86 11.36 -1.56
CA GLN A 133 -7.22 12.34 -2.61
C GLN A 133 -6.51 12.08 -3.93
N ASP A 134 -5.23 11.72 -3.92
CA ASP A 134 -4.43 11.55 -5.15
C ASP A 134 -4.79 10.21 -5.84
N ARG A 135 -5.09 10.28 -7.13
CA ARG A 135 -5.46 9.14 -7.97
C ARG A 135 -4.35 8.08 -8.05
N LEU A 136 -3.09 8.46 -7.81
CA LEU A 136 -1.97 7.51 -7.78
C LEU A 136 -2.14 6.43 -6.70
N TYR A 137 -2.93 6.69 -5.67
CA TYR A 137 -3.22 5.77 -4.57
C TYR A 137 -4.65 5.20 -4.64
N LEU A 138 -5.26 5.20 -5.83
CA LEU A 138 -6.50 4.48 -6.12
C LEU A 138 -6.18 3.29 -7.04
N PRO A 139 -5.99 2.08 -6.49
CA PRO A 139 -5.76 0.88 -7.28
C PRO A 139 -6.92 0.61 -8.24
N LEU A 140 -6.60 0.01 -9.38
CA LEU A 140 -7.55 -0.21 -10.47
C LEU A 140 -7.83 -1.69 -10.65
N SER A 141 -9.04 -2.04 -11.10
CA SER A 141 -9.26 -3.40 -11.61
C SER A 141 -8.45 -3.61 -12.90
N PRO A 142 -7.98 -4.83 -13.19
CA PRO A 142 -7.30 -5.15 -14.44
C PRO A 142 -8.07 -4.68 -15.68
N ARG A 143 -9.40 -4.83 -15.68
CA ARG A 143 -10.27 -4.36 -16.77
C ARG A 143 -10.20 -2.84 -16.94
N LEU A 144 -10.22 -2.10 -15.84
CA LEU A 144 -10.13 -0.64 -15.88
C LEU A 144 -8.75 -0.18 -16.31
N ALA A 145 -7.67 -0.80 -15.82
CA ALA A 145 -6.30 -0.50 -16.25
C ALA A 145 -6.12 -0.68 -17.77
N LYS A 146 -6.60 -1.80 -18.32
CA LYS A 146 -6.60 -2.06 -19.78
C LYS A 146 -7.32 -0.98 -20.56
N ARG A 147 -8.54 -0.64 -20.14
CA ARG A 147 -9.35 0.37 -20.82
C ARG A 147 -8.72 1.77 -20.73
N LYS A 148 -8.26 2.14 -19.53
CA LYS A 148 -7.79 3.49 -19.22
C LYS A 148 -6.42 3.81 -19.81
N PHE A 149 -5.54 2.81 -19.94
CA PHE A 149 -4.16 2.99 -20.39
C PHE A 149 -3.83 2.20 -21.67
N GLY A 150 -4.84 1.61 -22.32
CA GLY A 150 -4.64 0.85 -23.57
C GLY A 150 -3.73 -0.36 -23.41
N LEU A 151 -3.81 -1.06 -22.27
CA LEU A 151 -2.94 -2.20 -21.96
C LEU A 151 -3.54 -3.55 -22.38
N CYS A 152 -2.69 -4.51 -22.70
CA CYS A 152 -3.10 -5.91 -22.92
C CYS A 152 -3.02 -6.73 -21.61
N SER A 153 -3.64 -7.92 -21.60
CA SER A 153 -3.62 -8.83 -20.44
C SER A 153 -2.20 -9.18 -19.97
N ARG A 154 -1.28 -9.42 -20.92
CA ARG A 154 0.10 -9.81 -20.61
C ARG A 154 0.80 -8.73 -19.80
N THR A 155 0.73 -7.47 -20.24
CA THR A 155 1.32 -6.34 -19.53
C THR A 155 0.68 -6.15 -18.16
N VAL A 156 -0.65 -6.16 -18.05
CA VAL A 156 -1.33 -5.97 -16.75
C VAL A 156 -0.94 -7.04 -15.72
N ASN A 157 -0.72 -8.28 -16.15
CA ASN A 157 -0.33 -9.37 -15.26
C ASN A 157 1.10 -9.23 -14.70
N THR A 158 1.94 -8.39 -15.30
CA THR A 158 3.30 -8.10 -14.81
C THR A 158 3.34 -6.94 -13.80
N LEU A 159 2.25 -6.19 -13.64
CA LEU A 159 2.22 -5.02 -12.78
C LEU A 159 2.12 -5.42 -11.29
N PRO A 160 2.61 -4.57 -10.38
CA PRO A 160 2.30 -4.67 -8.96
C PRO A 160 0.79 -4.76 -8.73
N CYS A 161 0.38 -5.84 -8.04
CA CYS A 161 -1.00 -6.19 -7.84
C CYS A 161 -1.21 -6.84 -6.48
N MET A 162 -2.46 -6.86 -6.04
CA MET A 162 -2.85 -7.41 -4.75
C MET A 162 -4.19 -8.12 -4.84
N LYS A 163 -4.46 -9.01 -3.87
CA LYS A 163 -5.80 -9.55 -3.62
C LYS A 163 -6.44 -8.77 -2.47
N VAL A 164 -7.59 -8.16 -2.75
CA VAL A 164 -8.37 -7.46 -1.73
C VAL A 164 -9.01 -8.48 -0.78
N ILE A 165 -8.84 -8.28 0.52
CA ILE A 165 -9.52 -9.06 1.55
C ILE A 165 -10.87 -8.46 1.91
N TYR A 166 -11.80 -9.31 2.31
CA TYR A 166 -13.11 -8.91 2.83
C TYR A 166 -12.96 -7.99 4.05
N GLY A 167 -13.79 -6.95 4.14
CA GLY A 167 -13.74 -6.04 5.28
C GLY A 167 -14.53 -4.76 5.14
N LYS A 168 -14.51 -3.96 6.21
CA LYS A 168 -15.00 -2.58 6.25
C LYS A 168 -13.83 -1.66 5.94
N TYR A 169 -14.03 -0.73 5.01
CA TYR A 169 -12.98 0.18 4.56
C TYR A 169 -13.47 1.62 4.46
N SER A 170 -12.52 2.57 4.52
CA SER A 170 -12.73 4.03 4.49
C SER A 170 -13.41 4.62 5.73
N PRO A 171 -13.28 5.94 5.98
CA PRO A 171 -14.00 6.64 7.03
C PRO A 171 -15.52 6.47 6.98
N ASN A 172 -16.06 6.18 5.79
CA ASN A 172 -17.49 5.97 5.59
C ASN A 172 -17.92 4.51 5.84
N VAL A 173 -17.03 3.67 6.39
CA VAL A 173 -17.30 2.29 6.83
C VAL A 173 -17.96 1.43 5.73
N LYS A 174 -17.42 1.54 4.51
CA LYS A 174 -17.96 0.84 3.34
C LYS A 174 -17.44 -0.59 3.29
N ASN A 175 -18.36 -1.53 3.16
CA ASN A 175 -18.02 -2.94 3.02
C ASN A 175 -17.48 -3.25 1.62
N VAL A 176 -16.43 -4.07 1.57
CA VAL A 176 -15.93 -4.70 0.34
C VAL A 176 -16.16 -6.20 0.47
N TYR A 177 -17.12 -6.71 -0.31
CA TYR A 177 -17.61 -8.10 -0.20
C TYR A 177 -16.92 -9.08 -1.14
N THR A 178 -16.45 -8.60 -2.29
CA THR A 178 -15.94 -9.48 -3.35
C THR A 178 -14.42 -9.41 -3.41
N PRO A 179 -13.71 -10.53 -3.16
CA PRO A 179 -12.29 -10.63 -3.44
C PRO A 179 -12.04 -10.19 -4.87
N SER A 180 -11.20 -9.18 -5.01
CA SER A 180 -10.89 -8.57 -6.30
C SER A 180 -9.39 -8.42 -6.42
N VAL A 181 -8.85 -8.67 -7.60
CA VAL A 181 -7.48 -8.30 -7.90
C VAL A 181 -7.47 -6.84 -8.31
N LEU A 182 -6.61 -6.04 -7.68
CA LEU A 182 -6.35 -4.67 -8.08
C LEU A 182 -4.87 -4.51 -8.45
N VAL A 183 -4.61 -3.61 -9.39
CA VAL A 183 -3.28 -3.24 -9.86
C VAL A 183 -2.98 -1.80 -9.50
N ASP A 184 -1.71 -1.50 -9.31
CA ASP A 184 -1.26 -0.14 -8.99
C ASP A 184 -1.53 0.84 -10.14
N TYR A 185 -2.07 2.02 -9.80
CA TYR A 185 -2.41 3.05 -10.79
C TYR A 185 -1.16 3.57 -11.51
N LYS A 186 -0.13 3.94 -10.74
CA LYS A 186 1.07 4.59 -11.28
C LYS A 186 1.84 3.64 -12.20
N SER A 187 1.96 2.38 -11.79
CA SER A 187 2.60 1.32 -12.57
C SER A 187 1.85 1.07 -13.88
N ALA A 188 0.51 1.04 -13.84
CA ALA A 188 -0.30 0.88 -15.04
C ALA A 188 -0.19 2.08 -15.99
N LEU A 189 -0.16 3.31 -15.46
CA LEU A 189 0.08 4.52 -16.24
C LEU A 189 1.45 4.49 -16.93
N HIS A 190 2.50 4.17 -16.18
CA HIS A 190 3.86 4.07 -16.73
C HIS A 190 3.96 2.99 -17.81
N ALA A 191 3.35 1.83 -17.59
CA ALA A 191 3.30 0.78 -18.60
C ALA A 191 2.55 1.22 -19.86
N GLY A 192 1.49 2.03 -19.72
CA GLY A 192 0.77 2.60 -20.87
C GLY A 192 1.64 3.59 -21.64
N ILE A 193 2.31 4.51 -20.94
CA ILE A 193 3.24 5.47 -21.56
C ILE A 193 4.38 4.74 -22.28
N ALA A 194 4.97 3.73 -21.65
CA ALA A 194 6.04 2.94 -22.25
C ALA A 194 5.57 2.17 -23.51
N LEU A 195 4.35 1.63 -23.50
CA LEU A 195 3.77 0.90 -24.63
C LEU A 195 3.46 1.81 -25.82
N HIS A 196 2.95 3.02 -25.56
CA HIS A 196 2.50 3.95 -26.60
C HIS A 196 3.53 5.06 -26.91
N GLY A 197 4.69 5.04 -26.25
CA GLY A 197 5.80 6.00 -26.42
C GLY A 197 5.63 7.34 -25.69
N SER A 198 4.40 7.82 -25.47
CA SER A 198 4.15 9.05 -24.72
C SER A 198 2.76 9.05 -24.06
N LEU A 199 2.54 9.98 -23.13
CA LEU A 199 1.23 10.19 -22.51
C LEU A 199 0.16 10.60 -23.53
N SER A 200 0.51 11.49 -24.47
CA SER A 200 -0.41 11.95 -25.51
C SER A 200 -0.78 10.83 -26.47
N ALA A 201 0.21 10.07 -26.96
CA ALA A 201 -0.03 8.92 -27.83
C ALA A 201 -0.90 7.84 -27.15
N MET A 202 -0.67 7.59 -25.85
CA MET A 202 -1.53 6.71 -25.06
C MET A 202 -2.99 7.20 -25.03
N HIS A 203 -3.22 8.49 -24.78
CA HIS A 203 -4.57 9.05 -24.76
C HIS A 203 -5.25 8.99 -26.13
N GLU A 204 -4.53 9.30 -27.21
CA GLU A 204 -5.04 9.20 -28.58
C GLU A 204 -5.43 7.76 -28.94
N TYR A 205 -4.60 6.78 -28.57
CA TYR A 205 -4.90 5.36 -28.78
C TYR A 205 -6.19 4.96 -28.04
N VAL A 206 -6.30 5.33 -26.76
CA VAL A 206 -7.48 5.01 -25.94
C VAL A 206 -8.74 5.66 -26.52
N ALA A 207 -8.67 6.93 -26.93
CA ALA A 207 -9.79 7.63 -27.57
C ALA A 207 -10.24 6.92 -28.87
N LYS A 208 -9.30 6.58 -29.76
CA LYS A 208 -9.59 5.84 -31.00
C LYS A 208 -10.23 4.47 -30.73
N MET A 209 -9.72 3.73 -29.75
CA MET A 209 -10.27 2.44 -29.35
C MET A 209 -11.71 2.57 -28.83
N GLU A 210 -12.02 3.64 -28.10
CA GLU A 210 -13.37 3.89 -27.59
C GLU A 210 -14.35 4.29 -28.69
N ASP A 211 -13.94 5.17 -29.60
CA ASP A 211 -14.75 5.54 -30.77
C ASP A 211 -15.11 4.31 -31.61
N GLN A 212 -14.14 3.42 -31.85
CA GLN A 212 -14.38 2.17 -32.57
C GLN A 212 -15.40 1.28 -31.84
N LYS A 213 -15.34 1.18 -30.51
CA LYS A 213 -16.30 0.41 -29.71
C LYS A 213 -17.69 1.02 -29.73
N CYS A 214 -17.80 2.34 -29.63
CA CYS A 214 -19.07 3.07 -29.73
C CYS A 214 -19.72 2.85 -31.10
N LYS A 215 -18.95 2.97 -32.19
CA LYS A 215 -19.42 2.70 -33.55
C LYS A 215 -19.89 1.25 -33.72
N ALA A 216 -19.11 0.28 -33.25
CA ALA A 216 -19.46 -1.14 -33.33
C ALA A 216 -20.71 -1.51 -32.50
N HIS A 217 -20.95 -0.83 -31.39
CA HIS A 217 -22.15 -1.03 -30.57
C HIS A 217 -23.40 -0.46 -31.27
N ASN A 218 -23.31 0.75 -31.81
CA ASN A 218 -24.42 1.38 -32.54
C ASN A 218 -24.81 0.57 -33.78
N ALA A 219 -23.84 -0.03 -34.49
CA ALA A 219 -24.09 -0.90 -35.64
C ALA A 219 -24.82 -2.22 -35.28
N LYS A 220 -24.78 -2.65 -34.01
CA LYS A 220 -25.47 -3.87 -33.52
C LYS A 220 -26.85 -3.58 -32.92
N GLN A 221 -27.21 -2.32 -32.71
CA GLN A 221 -28.47 -1.91 -32.07
C GLN A 221 -29.60 -1.55 -33.05
N SER A 222 -29.43 -1.83 -34.34
CA SER A 222 -30.46 -1.74 -35.38
C SER A 222 -31.53 -2.86 -35.31
N SER A 223 -31.76 -3.44 -34.12
CA SER A 223 -32.84 -4.41 -33.85
C SER A 223 -33.65 -3.93 -32.63
N PRO A 224 -34.99 -3.85 -32.71
CA PRO A 224 -35.81 -3.28 -31.65
C PRO A 224 -35.99 -4.29 -30.52
N THR A 225 -35.11 -4.25 -29.52
CA THR A 225 -35.42 -4.85 -28.21
C THR A 225 -35.32 -3.80 -27.12
N SER A 226 -36.41 -3.70 -26.36
CA SER A 226 -36.63 -2.82 -25.23
C SER A 226 -35.66 -3.11 -24.08
N GLY A 227 -34.44 -2.58 -24.20
CA GLY A 227 -33.46 -2.55 -23.12
C GLY A 227 -33.11 -1.11 -22.79
N HIS A 228 -33.23 -0.73 -21.52
CA HIS A 228 -32.81 0.59 -21.02
C HIS A 228 -31.44 0.99 -21.59
N PRO A 229 -31.27 2.22 -22.11
CA PRO A 229 -30.00 2.64 -22.68
C PRO A 229 -28.91 2.54 -21.62
N ARG A 230 -27.94 1.64 -21.82
CA ARG A 230 -26.77 1.51 -20.95
C ARG A 230 -25.97 2.81 -21.07
N ARG A 231 -26.07 3.65 -20.04
CA ARG A 231 -25.33 4.90 -19.84
C ARG A 231 -23.89 4.75 -20.34
N THR A 232 -23.48 5.61 -21.27
CA THR A 232 -22.08 5.77 -21.69
C THR A 232 -21.23 5.88 -20.43
N LEU A 233 -20.45 4.84 -20.12
CA LEU A 233 -19.58 4.84 -18.97
C LEU A 233 -18.49 5.88 -19.22
N THR A 234 -18.61 7.04 -18.58
CA THR A 234 -17.51 8.00 -18.48
C THR A 234 -16.24 7.26 -18.05
N LEU A 235 -15.15 7.43 -18.81
CA LEU A 235 -13.83 6.84 -18.55
C LEU A 235 -13.34 7.03 -17.11
N ASN A 236 -13.77 8.13 -16.50
CA ASN A 236 -13.48 8.50 -15.12
C ASN A 236 -14.78 8.80 -14.38
N PRO A 237 -15.49 7.79 -13.84
CA PRO A 237 -16.58 8.05 -12.92
C PRO A 237 -16.05 8.84 -11.71
N PHE A 238 -16.92 9.63 -11.08
CA PHE A 238 -16.61 10.29 -9.81
C PHE A 238 -16.07 9.24 -8.81
N ASP A 239 -14.80 9.42 -8.39
CA ASP A 239 -14.05 8.40 -7.66
C ASP A 239 -14.41 8.33 -6.18
N LYS A 240 -15.25 9.25 -5.67
CA LYS A 240 -15.68 9.37 -4.26
C LYS A 240 -14.55 9.70 -3.27
N GLN A 241 -13.34 10.03 -3.75
CA GLN A 241 -12.16 10.42 -2.95
C GLN A 241 -12.03 9.62 -1.63
N SER A 242 -11.93 10.31 -0.49
CA SER A 242 -11.78 9.71 0.86
C SER A 242 -12.90 8.74 1.23
N GLY A 243 -14.04 8.77 0.56
CA GLY A 243 -15.13 7.81 0.71
C GLY A 243 -15.03 6.59 -0.20
N ASN A 244 -13.95 6.41 -0.96
CA ASN A 244 -13.74 5.21 -1.79
C ASN A 244 -13.01 4.13 -0.98
N PRO A 245 -13.63 2.97 -0.71
CA PRO A 245 -13.00 1.92 0.08
C PRO A 245 -11.71 1.39 -0.56
N PHE A 246 -11.61 1.41 -1.89
CA PHE A 246 -10.43 0.89 -2.59
C PHE A 246 -9.16 1.72 -2.38
N ARG A 247 -9.25 2.93 -1.83
CA ARG A 247 -8.08 3.70 -1.39
C ARG A 247 -7.48 3.17 -0.09
N PHE A 248 -8.22 2.39 0.69
CA PHE A 248 -7.85 1.96 2.05
C PHE A 248 -7.43 0.49 2.12
N VAL A 249 -7.85 -0.32 1.14
CA VAL A 249 -7.55 -1.78 1.07
C VAL A 249 -6.07 -2.12 0.93
N ALA A 250 -5.23 -1.14 0.56
CA ALA A 250 -3.78 -1.30 0.41
C ALA A 250 -3.00 -0.43 1.40
N ILE A 251 -3.68 0.16 2.38
CA ILE A 251 -3.10 1.12 3.32
C ILE A 251 -3.04 0.48 4.69
N VAL A 252 -1.91 0.62 5.36
CA VAL A 252 -1.74 0.24 6.77
C VAL A 252 -1.16 1.41 7.54
N HIS A 253 -1.51 1.51 8.83
CA HIS A 253 -0.80 2.41 9.72
C HIS A 253 0.62 1.90 9.96
N VAL A 254 1.57 2.84 9.95
CA VAL A 254 2.96 2.57 10.31
C VAL A 254 3.49 3.69 11.18
N THR A 255 4.39 3.32 12.08
CA THR A 255 5.17 4.27 12.87
C THR A 255 6.44 4.67 12.12
N TRP A 256 7.06 5.77 12.52
CA TRP A 256 8.43 6.09 12.17
C TRP A 256 9.38 5.51 13.20
N PHE A 257 10.33 4.71 12.73
CA PHE A 257 11.39 4.17 13.55
C PHE A 257 12.66 5.00 13.33
N ASN A 258 13.10 5.71 14.37
CA ASN A 258 14.33 6.47 14.32
C ASN A 258 15.53 5.52 14.51
N ARG A 259 16.34 5.34 13.46
CA ARG A 259 17.50 4.45 13.51
C ARG A 259 18.53 4.89 14.57
N ALA A 260 18.70 6.18 14.79
CA ALA A 260 19.71 6.71 15.70
C ALA A 260 19.29 6.57 17.17
N SER A 261 18.05 6.97 17.51
CA SER A 261 17.57 6.88 18.90
C SER A 261 16.91 5.53 19.25
N GLN A 262 16.64 4.68 18.26
CA GLN A 262 15.84 3.45 18.39
C GLN A 262 14.40 3.72 18.88
N GLU A 263 13.92 4.96 18.77
CA GLU A 263 12.58 5.35 19.19
C GLU A 263 11.55 5.19 18.08
N VAL A 264 10.30 5.06 18.51
CA VAL A 264 9.15 4.86 17.62
C VAL A 264 8.18 6.02 17.79
N VAL A 265 7.82 6.66 16.68
CA VAL A 265 6.91 7.81 16.67
C VAL A 265 5.72 7.52 15.76
N GLN A 266 4.51 7.64 16.29
CA GLN A 266 3.26 7.41 15.53
C GLN A 266 2.69 8.68 14.87
N GLY A 267 3.17 9.84 15.31
CA GLY A 267 2.63 11.16 14.98
C GLY A 267 1.26 11.43 15.63
N PHE A 268 0.90 12.70 15.76
CA PHE A 268 -0.34 13.14 16.42
C PHE A 268 -1.06 14.22 15.60
N HIS A 269 -2.35 14.42 15.87
CA HIS A 269 -3.16 15.46 15.22
C HIS A 269 -3.19 16.73 16.09
N CYS A 270 -3.38 17.88 15.44
CA CYS A 270 -3.55 19.15 16.15
C CYS A 270 -5.01 19.36 16.55
N VAL A 271 -5.30 19.52 17.84
CA VAL A 271 -6.65 19.83 18.35
C VAL A 271 -7.16 21.20 17.84
N GLY A 272 -6.28 22.18 17.65
CA GLY A 272 -6.62 23.48 17.05
C GLY A 272 -7.07 23.40 15.59
N CYS A 273 -6.74 22.30 14.90
CA CYS A 273 -7.10 22.05 13.50
C CYS A 273 -8.35 21.17 13.35
N GLU A 274 -8.96 20.70 14.44
CA GLU A 274 -9.99 19.66 14.42
C GLU A 274 -11.18 19.98 13.49
N LYS A 275 -11.57 21.26 13.44
CA LYS A 275 -12.72 21.72 12.64
C LYS A 275 -12.37 22.12 11.20
N SER A 276 -11.09 22.06 10.83
CA SER A 276 -10.63 22.52 9.51
C SER A 276 -10.43 21.37 8.53
N CYS A 277 -11.06 21.47 7.37
CA CYS A 277 -10.91 20.53 6.25
C CYS A 277 -10.02 21.08 5.13
N ARG A 278 -9.25 22.14 5.39
CA ARG A 278 -8.39 22.79 4.38
C ARG A 278 -6.94 22.76 4.82
N LEU A 279 -6.05 22.50 3.87
CA LEU A 279 -4.62 22.72 4.07
C LEU A 279 -4.35 24.22 4.29
N PRO A 280 -3.36 24.58 5.13
CA PRO A 280 -2.43 23.71 5.87
C PRO A 280 -2.95 23.18 7.23
N LEU A 281 -4.16 23.59 7.64
CA LEU A 281 -4.79 23.26 8.93
C LEU A 281 -5.71 22.03 8.84
N HIS A 282 -5.47 21.09 7.93
CA HIS A 282 -6.40 19.99 7.72
C HIS A 282 -6.37 19.04 8.94
N TYR A 283 -7.52 18.73 9.54
CA TYR A 283 -7.62 17.95 10.79
C TYR A 283 -6.92 16.57 10.76
N ARG A 284 -6.89 15.95 9.58
CA ARG A 284 -6.20 14.67 9.30
C ARG A 284 -4.68 14.76 9.08
N ARG A 285 -4.10 15.95 9.18
CA ARG A 285 -2.66 16.15 9.09
C ARG A 285 -2.02 15.68 10.39
N LYS A 286 -1.00 14.83 10.28
CA LYS A 286 -0.21 14.36 11.43
C LYS A 286 1.08 15.16 11.55
N PHE A 287 1.49 15.37 12.79
CA PHE A 287 2.69 16.07 13.19
C PHE A 287 3.57 15.19 14.06
N ILE A 288 4.86 15.52 14.07
CA ILE A 288 5.81 15.13 15.11
C ILE A 288 6.20 16.39 15.88
N ALA A 289 6.91 16.27 17.00
CA ALA A 289 7.27 17.42 17.85
C ALA A 289 7.84 18.60 17.03
N THR A 290 8.86 18.34 16.20
CA THR A 290 9.53 19.38 15.40
C THR A 290 8.62 20.03 14.36
N SER A 291 7.80 19.26 13.65
CA SER A 291 6.86 19.80 12.66
C SER A 291 5.66 20.49 13.31
N PHE A 292 5.31 20.11 14.54
CA PHE A 292 4.28 20.76 15.34
C PHE A 292 4.75 22.10 15.90
N ASP A 293 6.00 22.23 16.33
CA ASP A 293 6.57 23.52 16.76
C ASP A 293 6.53 24.55 15.62
N ASN A 294 6.90 24.12 14.41
CA ASN A 294 6.79 24.97 13.22
C ASN A 294 5.34 25.33 12.89
N HIS A 295 4.40 24.41 13.16
CA HIS A 295 2.97 24.66 13.01
C HIS A 295 2.46 25.71 14.00
N LEU A 296 2.83 25.61 15.28
CA LEU A 296 2.47 26.60 16.31
C LEU A 296 3.10 27.97 16.04
N LYS A 297 4.36 28.03 15.61
CA LYS A 297 5.01 29.29 15.21
C LYS A 297 4.29 30.00 14.07
N ARG A 298 3.70 29.24 13.15
CA ARG A 298 3.03 29.79 11.96
C ARG A 298 1.59 30.21 12.21
N PHE A 299 0.86 29.46 13.04
CA PHE A 299 -0.59 29.66 13.22
C PHE A 299 -0.99 30.17 14.60
N GLY A 300 -0.06 30.24 15.55
CA GLY A 300 -0.34 30.64 16.93
C GLY A 300 -0.57 29.45 17.85
N SER A 301 -0.43 29.73 19.15
CA SER A 301 -0.69 28.78 20.24
C SER A 301 -2.17 28.41 20.30
N ILE A 302 -2.45 27.19 20.75
CA ILE A 302 -3.82 26.70 20.82
C ILE A 302 -4.48 27.23 22.11
N GLN A 303 -5.55 27.99 21.98
CA GLN A 303 -6.40 28.44 23.09
C GLN A 303 -7.84 27.98 22.87
N ASN A 304 -8.47 27.37 23.89
CA ASN A 304 -9.84 26.86 23.81
C ASN A 304 -10.10 25.95 22.59
N GLY A 305 -9.11 25.14 22.22
CA GLY A 305 -9.19 24.21 21.08
C GLY A 305 -9.11 24.87 19.70
N LYS A 306 -8.57 26.09 19.59
CA LYS A 306 -8.38 26.82 18.33
C LYS A 306 -7.01 27.50 18.28
N HIS A 307 -6.50 27.72 17.06
CA HIS A 307 -5.36 28.61 16.81
C HIS A 307 -5.79 30.07 16.90
#